data_AF-A0A7V3KY15-F1
#
_entry.id   AF-A0A7V3KY15-F1
#
_cell.length_a   1.000
_cell.length_b   1.000
_cell.length_c   1.000
_cell.angle_alpha   90.00
_cell.angle_beta   90.00
_cell.angle_gamma   90.00
#
_symmetry.space_group_name_H-M   'P 1'
#
loop_
_entity.id
_entity.type
_entity.pdbx_description
1 polymer ?
#
loop_
_entity_poly.entity_id
_entity_poly.type
_entity_poly.pdbx_seq_one_letter_code
_entity_poly.pdbx_strand_id
1 'polypeptide(L)' 'MERINKMRKVLEEGKIAVGTCLDSYSPAAVEVAGYSGLDFCRIDNEYSWRRDESMEHMMRAAAV' A
#
# COMPACT_ATOMS: atom_id res chain seq x y z
N MET A 1 18.38 -13.31 1.99
CA MET A 1 17.99 -12.54 0.80
C MET A 1 17.68 -11.13 1.23
N GLU A 2 18.24 -10.13 0.56
CA GLU A 2 17.89 -8.73 0.79
C GLU A 2 16.47 -8.48 0.27
N ARG A 3 15.60 -7.85 1.08
CA ARG A 3 14.27 -7.42 0.65
C ARG A 3 14.40 -6.10 -0.09
N ILE A 4 14.10 -6.09 -1.38
CA ILE A 4 14.15 -4.88 -2.21
C ILE A 4 12.86 -4.09 -2.02
N ASN A 5 12.97 -2.80 -1.65
CA ASN A 5 11.86 -1.85 -1.68
C ASN A 5 11.65 -1.36 -3.12
N LYS A 6 10.68 -1.96 -3.83
CA LYS A 6 10.37 -1.64 -5.24
C LYS A 6 10.02 -0.16 -5.43
N MET A 7 9.25 0.43 -4.50
CA MET A 7 8.86 1.83 -4.57
C MET A 7 10.06 2.77 -4.46
N ARG A 8 10.99 2.49 -3.54
CA ARG A 8 12.23 3.30 -3.41
C ARG A 8 13.04 3.28 -4.70
N LYS A 9 13.12 2.13 -5.35
CA LYS A 9 13.80 1.98 -6.65
C LYS A 9 13.13 2.82 -7.76
N VAL A 10 11.80 2.80 -7.86
CA VAL A 10 11.06 3.63 -8.83
C VAL A 10 11.38 5.12 -8.64
N LEU A 11 11.41 5.57 -7.38
CA LEU A 11 11.75 6.96 -7.03
C LEU A 11 13.21 7.31 -7.35
N GLU A 12 14.16 6.45 -6.99
CA GLU A 12 15.60 6.64 -7.26
C GLU A 12 15.91 6.69 -8.77
N GLU A 13 15.17 5.93 -9.57
CA GLU A 13 15.29 5.93 -11.04
C GLU A 13 14.61 7.13 -11.71
N GLY A 14 13.94 8.01 -10.93
CA GLY A 14 13.23 9.17 -11.46
C GLY A 14 12.01 8.82 -12.32
N LYS A 15 11.45 7.61 -12.14
CA LYS A 15 10.27 7.15 -12.86
C LYS A 15 9.00 7.71 -12.25
N ILE A 16 7.95 7.79 -13.06
CA ILE A 16 6.61 8.11 -12.59
C ILE A 16 6.05 6.88 -11.86
N ALA A 17 5.61 7.08 -10.62
CA ALA A 17 4.87 6.09 -9.85
C ALA A 17 3.38 6.45 -9.85
N VAL A 18 2.54 5.53 -10.35
CA VAL A 18 1.08 5.69 -10.34
C VAL A 18 0.50 4.83 -9.23
N GLY A 19 -0.29 5.44 -8.36
CA GLY A 19 -0.86 4.76 -7.21
C GLY A 19 -2.26 5.25 -6.88
N THR A 20 -2.84 4.61 -5.88
CA THR A 20 -4.16 4.97 -5.33
C THR A 20 -4.08 5.28 -3.85
N CYS A 21 -5.11 5.94 -3.33
CA CYS A 21 -5.32 6.15 -1.91
C CYS A 21 -6.48 5.28 -1.44
N LEU A 22 -6.23 4.44 -0.44
CA LEU A 22 -7.26 3.65 0.23
C LEU A 22 -7.68 4.36 1.52
N ASP A 23 -8.87 4.95 1.48
CA ASP A 23 -9.58 5.51 2.65
C ASP A 23 -10.61 4.52 3.22
N SER A 24 -10.36 3.23 3.02
CA SER A 24 -11.19 2.14 3.55
C SER A 24 -10.31 1.16 4.33
N TYR A 25 -10.78 0.72 5.50
CA TYR A 25 -10.08 -0.28 6.34
C TYR A 25 -10.49 -1.70 5.97
N SER A 26 -10.57 -1.96 4.68
CA SER A 26 -10.87 -3.28 4.15
C SER A 26 -9.56 -3.93 3.69
N PRO A 27 -9.06 -4.97 4.38
CA PRO A 27 -7.91 -5.73 3.90
C PRO A 27 -8.14 -6.29 2.49
N ALA A 28 -9.38 -6.66 2.16
CA ALA A 28 -9.75 -7.11 0.83
C ALA A 28 -9.54 -6.03 -0.25
N ALA A 29 -9.78 -4.75 0.07
CA ALA A 29 -9.51 -3.67 -0.87
C ALA A 29 -8.01 -3.47 -1.12
N VAL A 30 -7.16 -3.69 -0.11
CA VAL A 30 -5.70 -3.68 -0.26
C VAL A 30 -5.24 -4.81 -1.17
N GLU A 31 -5.77 -6.01 -0.96
CA GLU A 31 -5.45 -7.17 -1.79
C GLU A 31 -5.85 -6.95 -3.26
N VAL A 32 -7.06 -6.44 -3.50
CA VAL A 32 -7.52 -6.07 -4.86
C VAL A 32 -6.60 -4.99 -5.48
N ALA A 33 -6.18 -3.99 -4.70
CA ALA A 33 -5.22 -3.00 -5.17
C ALA A 33 -3.87 -3.63 -5.54
N GLY A 34 -3.42 -4.67 -4.83
CA GLY A 34 -2.23 -5.44 -5.17
C GLY A 34 -2.28 -6.10 -6.56
N TYR A 35 -3.47 -6.48 -7.04
CA TYR A 35 -3.66 -7.06 -8.37
C TYR A 35 -3.87 -6.03 -9.49
N SER A 36 -3.99 -4.75 -9.17
CA SER A 36 -4.36 -3.70 -10.14
C SER A 36 -3.23 -3.27 -11.09
N GLY A 37 -1.97 -3.63 -10.77
CA GLY A 37 -0.80 -3.18 -11.52
C GLY A 37 -0.31 -1.76 -11.17
N LEU A 38 -0.88 -1.14 -10.13
CA LEU A 38 -0.37 0.12 -9.57
C LEU A 38 1.00 -0.06 -8.90
N ASP A 39 1.81 1.00 -8.89
CA ASP A 39 3.14 1.00 -8.27
C ASP A 39 3.07 1.02 -6.74
N PHE A 40 2.01 1.65 -6.19
CA PHE A 40 1.77 1.71 -4.75
C PHE A 40 0.28 1.90 -4.41
N CYS A 41 -0.08 1.55 -3.18
CA CYS A 41 -1.28 2.06 -2.54
C CYS A 41 -0.90 2.79 -1.24
N ARG A 42 -1.50 3.96 -1.00
CA ARG A 42 -1.37 4.70 0.26
C ARG A 42 -2.52 4.32 1.16
N ILE A 43 -2.22 3.81 2.35
CA ILE A 43 -3.23 3.58 3.40
C ILE A 43 -3.37 4.87 4.19
N ASP A 44 -4.56 5.46 4.17
CA ASP A 44 -4.83 6.71 4.86
C ASP A 44 -5.24 6.45 6.32
N ASN A 45 -4.34 6.75 7.26
CA ASN A 45 -4.60 6.69 8.70
C ASN A 45 -4.89 8.08 9.31
N GLU A 46 -4.78 9.15 8.53
CA GLU A 46 -4.94 10.52 9.00
C GLU A 46 -6.42 10.90 9.04
N TYR A 47 -7.14 10.71 7.93
CA TYR A 47 -8.55 11.10 7.81
C TYR A 47 -9.53 10.07 8.38
N SER A 48 -9.08 8.83 8.48
CA SER A 48 -9.88 7.70 8.97
C SER A 48 -9.81 7.49 10.48
N TRP A 49 -8.92 8.21 11.17
CA TRP A 49 -8.70 8.14 12.62
C TRP A 49 -8.47 6.74 13.20
N ARG A 50 -8.00 5.77 12.40
CA ARG A 50 -7.74 4.43 12.92
C ARG A 50 -6.25 4.14 13.09
N ARG A 51 -5.95 3.64 14.28
CA ARG A 51 -4.61 3.27 14.76
C ARG A 51 -4.70 1.98 15.58
N ASP A 52 -5.63 1.11 15.20
CA ASP A 52 -5.95 -0.14 15.88
C ASP A 52 -5.43 -1.35 15.09
N GLU A 53 -5.72 -2.56 15.59
CA GLU A 53 -5.32 -3.85 15.00
C GLU A 53 -5.74 -4.00 13.53
N SER A 54 -6.76 -3.27 13.08
CA SER A 54 -7.20 -3.26 11.67
C SER A 54 -6.06 -2.85 10.76
N MET A 55 -5.18 -1.93 11.17
CA MET A 55 -4.00 -1.51 10.41
C MET A 55 -3.05 -2.69 10.16
N GLU A 56 -2.86 -3.56 11.15
CA GLU A 56 -2.03 -4.75 10.96
C GLU A 56 -2.62 -5.72 9.93
N HIS A 57 -3.95 -5.83 9.89
CA HIS A 57 -4.63 -6.61 8.86
C HIS A 57 -4.43 -6.00 7.47
N MET A 58 -4.43 -4.67 7.35
CA MET A 58 -4.09 -3.98 6.09
C MET A 58 -2.65 -4.28 5.66
N MET A 59 -1.69 -4.26 6.59
CA MET A 59 -0.29 -4.59 6.29
C MET A 59 -0.12 -6.05 5.84
N ARG A 60 -0.84 -6.98 6.47
CA ARG A 60 -0.85 -8.40 6.05
C ARG A 60 -1.41 -8.55 4.63
N ALA A 61 -2.47 -7.83 4.29
CA ALA A 61 -3.04 -7.82 2.95
C ALA A 61 -2.20 -7.06 1.90
N ALA A 62 -1.25 -6.22 2.32
CA ALA A 62 -0.30 -5.55 1.42
C ALA A 62 0.96 -6.39 1.12
N ALA A 63 1.10 -7.56 1.76
CA ALA A 63 2.27 -8.42 1.61
C ALA A 63 2.20 -9.37 0.39
N VAL A 64 1.10 -9.31 -0.39
CA VAL A 64 0.90 -10.08 -1.62
C VAL A 64 1.82 -9.59 -2.74
#